data_AF-A0A7W5XCY8-F1
#
_entry.id   AF-A0A7W5XCY8-F1
#
_cell.length_a   1.000
_cell.length_b   1.000
_cell.length_c   1.000
_cell.angle_alpha   90.00
_cell.angle_beta   90.00
_cell.angle_gamma   90.00
#
_symmetry.space_group_name_H-M   'P 1'
#
loop_
_entity.id
_entity.type
_entity.pdbx_description
1 polymer ?
#
loop_
_entity_poly.entity_id
_entity_poly.type
_entity_poly.pdbx_seq_one_letter_code
_entity_poly.pdbx_strand_id
1 'polypeptide(L)'
;MRADNWQGWFEQRGHNGAKMPDGKRNEKQRDRQQRLRDANRQARRPDRDDIARTALFMTISTMATGDAADALEDFQDGVVAMLVEQGFDERASDALFDDLVAKYRTGARPFRRKVHLLHSGDVDQDE
;
A
#
# COMPACT_ATOMS: atom_id res chain seq x y z
N MET A 1 2.67 -9.48 -29.21
CA MET A 1 1.27 -9.46 -28.73
C MET A 1 1.11 -8.14 -27.99
N ARG A 2 0.10 -7.33 -28.32
CA ARG A 2 0.02 -5.92 -27.93
C ARG A 2 -0.87 -5.75 -26.69
N ALA A 3 -0.36 -5.05 -25.68
CA ALA A 3 -1.10 -4.63 -24.50
C ALA A 3 -1.86 -3.33 -24.80
N ASP A 4 -2.98 -3.44 -25.52
CA ASP A 4 -3.91 -2.33 -25.68
C ASP A 4 -5.13 -2.57 -24.78
N ASN A 5 -5.38 -1.63 -23.85
CA ASN A 5 -6.70 -1.13 -23.40
C ASN A 5 -6.76 -0.84 -21.88
N TRP A 6 -6.32 0.35 -21.48
CA TRP A 6 -6.51 0.91 -20.13
C TRP A 6 -7.34 2.21 -20.09
N GLN A 7 -7.90 2.66 -21.23
CA GLN A 7 -8.50 4.02 -21.34
C GLN A 7 -9.98 4.15 -20.91
N GLY A 8 -10.66 3.05 -20.54
CA GLY A 8 -12.13 3.06 -20.36
C GLY A 8 -12.68 3.32 -18.94
N TRP A 9 -11.86 3.52 -17.91
CA TRP A 9 -12.30 3.29 -16.52
C TRP A 9 -12.63 4.51 -15.65
N PHE A 10 -12.47 5.76 -16.11
CA PHE A 10 -12.48 6.95 -15.21
C PHE A 10 -13.47 8.08 -15.57
N GLU A 11 -14.75 7.77 -15.78
CA GLU A 11 -15.78 8.79 -16.02
C GLU A 11 -17.01 8.67 -15.10
N GLN A 12 -16.81 8.70 -13.77
CA GLN A 12 -17.89 9.04 -12.82
C GLN A 12 -17.41 9.26 -11.38
N ARG A 13 -17.42 10.52 -10.92
CA ARG A 13 -18.11 11.00 -9.69
C ARG A 13 -17.75 12.44 -9.35
N GLY A 14 -18.76 13.30 -9.37
CA GLY A 14 -18.77 14.58 -8.68
C GLY A 14 -19.97 14.70 -7.71
N HIS A 15 -19.72 15.48 -6.65
CA HIS A 15 -20.63 16.36 -5.88
C HIS A 15 -21.01 16.07 -4.40
N ASN A 16 -20.39 16.90 -3.55
CA ASN A 16 -20.89 17.78 -2.47
C ASN A 16 -21.97 17.30 -1.47
N GLY A 17 -21.58 17.24 -0.19
CA GLY A 17 -22.47 17.21 0.97
C GLY A 17 -22.09 18.29 2.00
N ALA A 18 -23.09 19.01 2.51
CA ALA A 18 -22.97 20.13 3.44
C ALA A 18 -22.19 19.79 4.73
N LYS A 19 -21.27 20.68 5.15
CA LYS A 19 -20.51 20.57 6.41
C LYS A 19 -21.38 21.05 7.58
N MET A 20 -21.35 20.32 8.70
CA MET A 20 -21.81 20.86 9.99
C MET A 20 -20.66 21.00 11.00
N PRO A 21 -20.84 21.71 12.14
CA PRO A 21 -19.76 22.45 12.80
C PRO A 21 -18.66 21.57 13.39
N ASP A 22 -17.42 22.06 13.24
CA ASP A 22 -16.23 21.23 13.06
C ASP A 22 -15.60 20.66 14.35
N GLY A 23 -15.70 21.33 15.51
CA GLY A 23 -14.91 20.97 16.70
C GLY A 23 -15.29 19.63 17.36
N LYS A 24 -16.53 19.51 17.86
CA LYS A 24 -17.00 18.33 18.61
C LYS A 24 -17.21 17.08 17.73
N ARG A 25 -17.34 17.27 16.42
CA ARG A 25 -17.47 16.17 15.44
C ARG A 25 -16.12 15.55 15.12
N ASN A 26 -15.10 16.38 14.96
CA ASN A 26 -13.74 15.92 14.69
C ASN A 26 -13.19 15.11 15.86
N GLU A 27 -13.43 15.51 17.11
CA GLU A 27 -13.01 14.74 18.30
C GLU A 27 -13.66 13.35 18.35
N LYS A 28 -14.99 13.27 18.25
CA LYS A 28 -15.71 11.98 18.24
C LYS A 28 -15.27 11.08 17.08
N GLN A 29 -15.00 11.68 15.92
CA GLN A 29 -14.51 10.95 14.74
C GLN A 29 -13.08 10.43 14.96
N ARG A 30 -12.21 11.22 15.60
CA ARG A 30 -10.85 10.81 15.98
C ARG A 30 -10.88 9.66 16.99
N ASP A 31 -11.69 9.77 18.04
CA ASP A 31 -11.82 8.70 19.05
C ASP A 31 -12.33 7.41 18.44
N ARG A 32 -13.35 7.49 17.56
CA ARG A 32 -13.87 6.33 16.83
C ARG A 32 -12.79 5.70 15.96
N GLN A 33 -12.04 6.50 15.19
CA GLN A 33 -10.96 5.98 14.35
C GLN A 33 -9.84 5.36 15.19
N GLN A 34 -9.52 5.94 16.34
CA GLN A 34 -8.51 5.42 17.25
C GLN A 34 -8.91 4.05 17.80
N ARG A 35 -10.13 3.91 18.31
CA ARG A 35 -10.66 2.61 18.80
C ARG A 35 -10.64 1.53 17.71
N LEU A 36 -10.99 1.89 16.47
CA LEU A 36 -10.92 0.95 15.35
C LEU A 36 -9.48 0.53 15.03
N ARG A 37 -8.52 1.47 15.07
CA ARG A 37 -7.09 1.16 14.89
C ARG A 37 -6.55 0.25 15.99
N ASP A 38 -6.94 0.50 17.24
CA ASP A 38 -6.50 -0.28 18.39
C ASP A 38 -7.10 -1.70 18.38
N ALA A 39 -8.39 -1.83 18.06
CA ALA A 39 -9.03 -3.13 17.89
C ALA A 39 -8.40 -3.94 16.75
N ASN A 40 -8.13 -3.31 15.60
CA ASN A 40 -7.43 -3.96 14.49
C ASN A 40 -6.00 -4.38 14.89
N ARG A 41 -5.31 -3.56 15.68
CA ARG A 41 -3.96 -3.86 16.19
C ARG A 41 -3.97 -5.07 17.12
N GLN A 42 -4.91 -5.11 18.07
CA GLN A 42 -5.06 -6.23 18.99
C GLN A 42 -5.44 -7.52 18.25
N ALA A 43 -6.32 -7.42 17.25
CA ALA A 43 -6.68 -8.52 16.37
C ALA A 43 -5.58 -8.88 15.35
N ARG A 44 -4.42 -8.20 15.38
CA ARG A 44 -3.27 -8.40 14.47
C ARG A 44 -3.66 -8.38 12.99
N ARG A 45 -4.69 -7.59 12.64
CA ARG A 45 -5.20 -7.52 11.27
C ARG A 45 -4.26 -6.66 10.41
N PRO A 46 -3.82 -7.15 9.23
CA PRO A 46 -3.09 -6.31 8.29
C PRO A 46 -3.98 -5.20 7.76
N ASP A 47 -3.41 -4.03 7.51
CA ASP A 47 -4.09 -3.00 6.75
C ASP A 47 -3.88 -3.17 5.23
N ARG A 48 -4.52 -2.30 4.43
CA ARG A 48 -4.41 -2.38 2.96
C ARG A 48 -2.97 -2.12 2.48
N ASP A 49 -2.25 -1.25 3.19
CA ASP A 49 -0.88 -0.88 2.87
C ASP A 49 0.09 -2.01 3.20
N ASP A 50 -0.14 -2.77 4.29
CA ASP A 50 0.57 -4.01 4.59
C ASP A 50 0.46 -5.01 3.45
N ILE A 51 -0.75 -5.21 2.92
CA ILE A 51 -0.99 -6.10 1.78
C ILE A 51 -0.30 -5.57 0.54
N ALA A 52 -0.47 -4.28 0.21
CA ALA A 52 0.12 -3.66 -0.97
C ALA A 52 1.66 -3.78 -0.97
N ARG A 53 2.32 -3.43 0.14
CA ARG A 53 3.78 -3.53 0.25
C ARG A 53 4.27 -4.98 0.21
N THR A 54 3.53 -5.90 0.81
CA THR A 54 3.86 -7.33 0.78
C THR A 54 3.75 -7.88 -0.64
N ALA A 55 2.66 -7.58 -1.34
CA ALA A 55 2.45 -7.99 -2.71
C ALA A 55 3.53 -7.41 -3.64
N LEU A 56 3.81 -6.11 -3.55
CA LEU A 56 4.84 -5.45 -4.37
C LEU A 56 6.22 -6.08 -4.17
N PHE A 57 6.62 -6.31 -2.92
CA PHE A 57 7.88 -6.98 -2.61
C PHE A 57 7.95 -8.38 -3.24
N MET A 58 6.88 -9.19 -3.10
CA MET A 58 6.85 -10.54 -3.66
C MET A 58 6.91 -10.53 -5.19
N THR A 59 6.13 -9.67 -5.85
CA THR A 59 6.11 -9.54 -7.31
C THR A 59 7.50 -9.19 -7.84
N ILE A 60 8.08 -8.08 -7.36
CA ILE A 60 9.40 -7.61 -7.81
C ILE A 60 10.48 -8.65 -7.49
N SER A 61 10.50 -9.21 -6.27
CA SER A 61 11.54 -10.18 -5.89
C SER A 61 11.47 -11.45 -6.73
N THR A 62 10.27 -11.91 -7.08
CA THR A 62 10.07 -13.12 -7.90
C THR A 62 10.49 -12.88 -9.34
N MET A 63 10.08 -11.75 -9.94
CA MET A 63 10.43 -11.42 -11.32
C MET A 63 11.93 -11.11 -11.48
N ALA A 64 12.53 -10.40 -10.51
CA ALA A 64 13.94 -10.02 -10.55
C ALA A 64 14.93 -11.17 -10.27
N THR A 65 14.46 -12.28 -9.68
CA THR A 65 15.28 -13.49 -9.42
C THR A 65 15.08 -14.58 -10.48
N GLY A 66 13.96 -14.56 -11.20
CA GLY A 66 13.71 -15.41 -12.36
C GLY A 66 14.27 -14.85 -13.66
N ASP A 67 14.04 -15.58 -14.75
CA ASP A 67 14.30 -15.13 -16.12
C ASP A 67 13.05 -14.43 -16.69
N ALA A 68 12.64 -13.34 -16.02
CA ALA A 68 11.39 -12.64 -16.28
C ALA A 68 11.61 -11.11 -16.40
N ALA A 69 12.74 -10.70 -16.98
CA ALA A 69 13.11 -9.29 -17.14
C ALA A 69 12.05 -8.50 -17.93
N ASP A 70 11.62 -9.02 -19.07
CA ASP A 70 10.58 -8.36 -19.90
C ASP A 70 9.27 -8.19 -19.13
N ALA A 71 8.86 -9.18 -18.33
CA ALA A 71 7.65 -9.09 -17.52
C ALA A 71 7.78 -8.10 -16.35
N LEU A 72 9.00 -7.86 -15.86
CA LEU A 72 9.27 -6.84 -14.85
C LEU A 72 9.19 -5.44 -15.46
N GLU A 73 9.71 -5.26 -16.67
CA GLU A 73 9.62 -4.01 -17.44
C GLU A 73 8.16 -3.66 -17.75
N ASP A 74 7.38 -4.58 -18.31
CA ASP A 74 5.94 -4.38 -18.58
C ASP A 74 5.16 -4.02 -17.30
N PHE A 75 5.54 -4.61 -16.17
CA PHE A 75 4.93 -4.33 -14.87
C PHE A 75 5.29 -2.92 -14.37
N GLN A 76 6.55 -2.50 -14.54
CA GLN A 76 7.00 -1.15 -14.20
C GLN A 76 6.25 -0.10 -15.02
N ASP A 77 6.20 -0.26 -16.34
CA ASP A 77 5.50 0.65 -17.25
C ASP A 77 4.03 0.84 -16.84
N GLY A 78 3.34 -0.26 -16.53
CA GLY A 78 1.96 -0.20 -16.06
C GLY A 78 1.79 0.55 -14.73
N VAL A 79 2.68 0.32 -13.76
CA VAL A 79 2.64 1.03 -12.47
C VAL A 79 2.94 2.52 -12.65
N VAL A 80 3.95 2.87 -13.44
CA VAL A 80 4.35 4.26 -13.70
C VAL A 80 3.24 5.01 -14.43
N ALA A 81 2.63 4.40 -15.46
CA ALA A 81 1.49 4.99 -16.15
C ALA A 81 0.34 5.33 -15.17
N MET A 82 -0.02 4.40 -14.27
CA MET A 82 -1.06 4.63 -13.26
C MET A 82 -0.69 5.74 -12.26
N LEU A 83 0.59 5.94 -11.96
CA LEU A 83 1.07 7.04 -11.11
C LEU A 83 1.00 8.38 -11.86
N VAL A 84 1.41 8.41 -13.12
CA VAL A 84 1.32 9.61 -13.97
C VAL A 84 -0.13 10.05 -14.14
N GLU A 85 -1.07 9.13 -14.30
CA GLU A 85 -2.52 9.42 -14.34
C GLU A 85 -3.04 10.10 -13.06
N GLN A 86 -2.44 9.81 -11.91
CA GLN A 86 -2.74 10.47 -10.64
C GLN A 86 -2.08 11.86 -10.51
N GLY A 87 -1.23 12.24 -11.46
CA GLY A 87 -0.49 13.50 -11.50
C GLY A 87 0.91 13.43 -10.89
N PHE A 88 1.47 12.23 -10.70
CA PHE A 88 2.88 12.10 -10.29
C PHE A 88 3.83 12.31 -11.49
N ASP A 89 5.06 12.76 -11.20
CA ASP A 89 6.09 12.90 -12.21
C ASP A 89 6.57 11.52 -12.69
N GLU A 90 6.59 11.32 -14.01
CA GLU A 90 6.94 10.07 -14.66
C GLU A 90 8.36 9.63 -14.31
N ARG A 91 9.35 10.52 -14.51
CA ARG A 91 10.76 10.22 -14.28
C ARG A 91 11.06 9.93 -12.81
N ALA A 92 10.41 10.65 -11.90
CA ALA A 92 10.53 10.40 -10.48
C ALA A 92 9.90 9.05 -10.08
N SER A 93 8.81 8.66 -10.75
CA SER A 93 8.14 7.38 -10.52
C SER A 93 8.99 6.22 -11.03
N ASP A 94 9.56 6.33 -12.23
CA ASP A 94 10.50 5.37 -12.79
C ASP A 94 11.72 5.18 -11.90
N ALA A 95 12.41 6.27 -11.56
CA ALA A 95 13.62 6.20 -10.74
C ALA A 95 13.36 5.55 -9.37
N LEU A 96 12.21 5.84 -8.76
CA LEU A 96 11.81 5.21 -7.51
C LEU A 96 11.52 3.71 -7.69
N PHE A 97 10.92 3.32 -8.82
CA PHE A 97 10.66 1.92 -9.11
C PHE A 97 11.97 1.14 -9.31
N ASP A 98 12.92 1.68 -10.08
CA ASP A 98 14.26 1.12 -10.27
C ASP A 98 14.98 0.92 -8.93
N ASP A 99 14.91 1.92 -8.03
CA ASP A 99 15.46 1.84 -6.67
C ASP A 99 14.82 0.69 -5.87
N LEU A 100 13.50 0.48 -6.02
CA LEU A 100 12.80 -0.63 -5.38
C LEU A 100 13.24 -1.98 -5.94
N VAL A 101 13.41 -2.10 -7.26
CA VAL A 101 13.93 -3.32 -7.91
C VAL A 101 15.33 -3.63 -7.39
N ALA A 102 16.24 -2.64 -7.40
CA ALA A 102 17.60 -2.80 -6.91
C ALA A 102 17.62 -3.25 -5.44
N LYS A 103 16.79 -2.63 -4.60
CA LYS A 103 16.65 -2.99 -3.19
C LYS A 103 16.12 -4.41 -3.00
N TYR A 104 15.07 -4.79 -3.70
CA TYR A 104 14.37 -6.06 -3.49
C TYR A 104 15.08 -7.26 -4.12
N ARG A 105 15.88 -7.05 -5.16
CA ARG A 105 16.74 -8.09 -5.75
C ARG A 105 17.72 -8.70 -4.74
N THR A 106 18.15 -7.94 -3.73
CA THR A 106 19.03 -8.45 -2.68
C THR A 106 18.35 -9.45 -1.73
N GLY A 107 17.03 -9.59 -1.79
CA GLY A 107 16.25 -10.48 -0.93
C GLY A 107 16.07 -10.00 0.51
N ALA A 108 16.65 -8.84 0.87
CA ALA A 108 16.47 -8.26 2.18
C ALA A 108 15.00 -7.81 2.37
N ARG A 109 14.27 -8.52 3.25
CA ARG A 109 12.89 -8.16 3.60
C ARG A 109 12.83 -6.72 4.10
N PRO A 110 12.13 -5.80 3.42
CA PRO A 110 12.11 -4.37 3.75
C PRO A 110 11.17 -4.03 4.92
N PHE A 111 10.47 -5.03 5.47
CA PHE A 111 9.42 -4.82 6.46
C PHE A 111 10.00 -4.52 7.83
N ARG A 112 9.75 -3.30 8.33
CA ARG A 112 10.03 -2.96 9.72
C ARG A 112 9.19 -3.82 10.65
N ARG A 113 9.81 -4.40 11.67
CA ARG A 113 9.09 -5.15 12.73
C ARG A 113 8.06 -4.25 13.40
N LYS A 114 6.81 -4.71 13.46
CA LYS A 114 5.72 -4.05 14.17
C LYS A 114 5.73 -4.50 15.63
N VAL A 115 6.02 -3.60 16.57
CA VAL A 115 6.16 -3.91 18.01
C VAL A 115 4.93 -4.61 18.60
N HIS A 116 3.74 -4.24 18.14
CA HIS A 116 2.48 -4.86 18.56
C HIS A 116 2.27 -6.28 18.03
N LEU A 117 3.12 -6.76 17.11
CA LEU A 117 3.15 -8.16 16.69
C LEU A 117 4.16 -8.99 17.48
N LEU A 118 4.98 -8.36 18.34
CA LEU A 118 6.03 -9.03 19.12
C LEU A 118 5.51 -9.56 20.47
N HIS A 119 4.43 -8.98 21.00
CA HIS A 119 3.83 -9.39 22.26
C HIS A 119 2.50 -10.09 21.95
N SER A 120 2.54 -11.41 21.76
CA SER A 120 1.35 -12.22 21.97
C SER A 120 1.07 -12.18 23.46
N GLY A 121 -0.10 -11.69 23.87
CA GLY A 121 -0.41 -11.53 25.28
C GLY A 121 -0.14 -12.81 26.07
N ASP A 122 0.83 -12.74 26.98
CA ASP A 122 0.65 -13.32 28.31
C ASP A 122 -0.56 -12.59 28.89
N VAL A 123 -1.72 -13.22 28.72
CA VAL A 123 -2.89 -12.87 29.49
C VAL A 123 -2.64 -13.53 30.83
N ASP A 124 -2.08 -12.77 31.77
CA ASP A 124 -2.12 -13.14 33.18
C ASP A 124 -3.60 -13.36 33.52
N GLN A 125 -3.95 -14.63 33.72
CA GLN A 125 -5.18 -15.01 34.40
C GLN A 125 -4.95 -14.70 35.88
N ASP A 126 -5.30 -13.50 36.32
CA ASP A 126 -5.42 -13.21 37.74
C ASP A 126 -6.70 -12.40 38.02
N GLU A 127 -7.53 -13.03 38.87
CA GLU A 127 -8.77 -12.62 39.56
C GLU A 127 -10.11 -12.59 38.81
#